data_AF-A0A1S8XKI8-F1
#
_entry.id   AF-A0A1S8XKI8-F1
#
_cell.length_a   1.000
_cell.length_b   1.000
_cell.length_c   1.000
_cell.angle_alpha   90.00
_cell.angle_beta   90.00
_cell.angle_gamma   90.00
#
_symmetry.space_group_name_H-M   'P 1'
#
loop_
_entity.id
_entity.type
_entity.pdbx_description
1 polymer ?
#
loop_
_entity_poly.entity_id
_entity_poly.type
_entity_poly.pdbx_seq_one_letter_code
_entity_poly.pdbx_strand_id
1 'polypeptide(L)' 'MPLSGLVRAEHDRGLLGRLLGRDPALHAYELGDLDDFFWPYTSWFRRGGQVALLYHGAVPPTLLALAGPGGR' A
#
# COMPACT_ATOMS: atom_id res chain seq x y z
N MET A 1 2.64 -15.24 -19.32
CA MET A 1 3.01 -14.71 -17.98
C MET A 1 2.92 -13.19 -18.07
N PRO A 2 1.90 -12.53 -17.50
CA PRO A 2 1.83 -11.08 -17.60
C PRO A 2 2.99 -10.45 -16.81
N LEU A 3 3.46 -9.30 -17.27
CA LEU A 3 4.59 -8.53 -16.75
C LEU A 3 4.40 -8.19 -15.25
N SER A 4 4.77 -9.09 -14.35
CA SER A 4 4.68 -8.91 -12.90
C SER A 4 5.76 -7.97 -12.33
N GLY A 5 6.66 -7.45 -13.18
CA GLY A 5 7.83 -6.69 -12.74
C GLY A 5 7.66 -5.17 -12.64
N LEU A 6 6.65 -4.56 -13.27
CA LEU A 6 6.53 -3.10 -13.28
C LEU A 6 5.82 -2.58 -12.03
N VAL A 7 6.45 -1.62 -11.35
CA VAL A 7 5.81 -0.79 -10.33
C VAL A 7 4.92 0.26 -11.01
N ARG A 8 3.71 0.44 -10.51
CA ARG A 8 2.76 1.46 -10.99
C ARG A 8 2.17 2.22 -9.81
N ALA A 9 1.89 3.51 -10.00
CA ALA A 9 1.03 4.23 -9.08
C ALA A 9 -0.36 3.59 -9.09
N GLU A 10 -0.96 3.45 -7.92
CA GLU A 10 -2.29 2.88 -7.72
C GLU A 10 -3.15 3.91 -6.98
N HIS A 11 -4.41 4.08 -7.40
CA HIS A 11 -5.33 5.03 -6.75
C HIS A 11 -6.72 4.44 -6.54
N ASP A 12 -6.94 3.18 -6.96
CA ASP A 12 -8.18 2.45 -6.64
C ASP A 12 -8.14 1.97 -5.18
N ARG A 13 -8.80 2.71 -4.29
CA ARG A 13 -8.95 2.37 -2.87
C ARG A 13 -9.55 0.97 -2.65
N GLY A 14 -10.50 0.57 -3.50
CA GLY A 14 -11.13 -0.74 -3.39
C GLY A 14 -10.17 -1.88 -3.74
N LEU A 15 -9.31 -1.68 -4.76
CA LEU A 15 -8.24 -2.63 -5.08
C LEU A 15 -7.20 -2.70 -3.95
N LEU A 16 -6.76 -1.55 -3.42
CA LEU A 16 -5.82 -1.50 -2.30
C LEU A 16 -6.37 -2.22 -1.08
N GLY A 17 -7.62 -1.95 -0.69
CA GLY A 17 -8.28 -2.64 0.42
C GLY A 17 -8.36 -4.16 0.22
N ARG A 18 -8.65 -4.64 -1.00
CA ARG A 18 -8.63 -6.08 -1.31
C ARG A 18 -7.24 -6.72 -1.22
N LEU A 19 -6.18 -5.99 -1.55
CA LEU A 19 -4.81 -6.50 -1.51
C LEU A 19 -4.29 -6.55 -0.07
N LEU A 20 -4.42 -5.43 0.66
CA LEU A 20 -4.01 -5.29 2.06
C LEU A 20 -4.83 -6.19 2.98
N GLY A 21 -6.13 -6.35 2.71
CA GLY A 21 -7.03 -7.20 3.48
C GLY A 21 -6.74 -8.70 3.42
N ARG A 22 -5.72 -9.15 2.67
CA ARG A 22 -5.24 -10.53 2.70
C ARG A 22 -4.51 -10.87 4.00
N ASP A 23 -3.88 -9.88 4.62
CA ASP A 23 -3.27 -9.96 5.95
C ASP A 23 -3.53 -8.64 6.71
N PRO A 24 -4.75 -8.45 7.24
CA PRO A 24 -5.14 -7.18 7.86
C PRO A 24 -4.37 -6.90 9.16
N ALA A 25 -3.77 -7.91 9.79
CA ALA A 25 -2.94 -7.72 10.97
C ALA A 25 -1.59 -7.08 10.59
N LEU A 26 -0.97 -7.55 9.51
CA LEU A 26 0.25 -6.94 8.96
C LEU A 26 -0.01 -5.52 8.46
N HIS A 27 -1.16 -5.30 7.82
CA HIS A 27 -1.49 -4.07 7.10
C HIS A 27 -2.47 -3.15 7.84
N ALA A 28 -2.60 -3.27 9.17
CA ALA A 28 -3.63 -2.57 9.94
C ALA A 28 -3.57 -1.03 9.76
N TYR A 29 -2.36 -0.44 9.75
CA TYR A 29 -2.19 0.99 9.55
C TYR A 29 -2.46 1.41 8.10
N GLU A 30 -1.93 0.65 7.14
CA GLU A 30 -2.19 0.88 5.70
C GLU A 30 -3.68 0.79 5.35
N LEU A 31 -4.45 -0.05 6.04
CA LEU A 31 -5.91 -0.12 5.88
C LEU A 31 -6.60 1.13 6.42
N GLY A 32 -6.13 1.71 7.53
CA GLY A 32 -6.63 2.98 8.06
C GLY A 32 -6.29 4.17 7.14
N ASP A 33 -5.17 4.11 6.43
CA ASP A 33 -4.76 5.13 5.46
C ASP A 33 -5.68 5.23 4.23
N LEU A 34 -6.62 4.28 4.05
CA LEU A 34 -7.65 4.34 3.01
C LEU A 34 -8.84 5.24 3.39
N ASP A 35 -8.96 5.64 4.66
CA ASP A 35 -10.01 6.55 5.13
C ASP A 35 -9.82 7.96 4.55
N ASP A 36 -10.93 8.67 4.35
CA ASP A 36 -10.94 10.01 3.73
C ASP A 36 -10.04 11.02 4.45
N PHE A 37 -9.86 10.87 5.77
CA PHE A 37 -9.00 11.74 6.55
C PHE A 37 -7.52 11.60 6.18
N PHE A 38 -7.06 10.37 5.94
CA PHE A 38 -5.65 10.07 5.68
C PHE A 38 -5.31 10.07 4.19
N TRP A 39 -6.27 9.73 3.32
CA TRP A 39 -6.07 9.58 1.88
C TRP A 39 -5.30 10.73 1.20
N PRO A 40 -5.56 12.02 1.50
CA PRO A 40 -4.84 13.14 0.89
C PRO A 40 -3.34 13.16 1.19
N TYR A 41 -2.88 12.41 2.19
CA TYR A 41 -1.51 12.35 2.67
C TYR A 41 -0.79 11.07 2.23
N THR A 42 -1.38 10.29 1.33
CA THR A 42 -0.90 8.98 0.92
C THR A 42 -0.73 8.90 -0.59
N SER A 43 0.37 8.28 -1.03
CA SER A 43 0.62 7.93 -2.42
C SER A 43 0.94 6.45 -2.52
N TRP A 44 0.23 5.70 -3.36
CA TRP A 44 0.31 4.24 -3.38
C TRP A 44 0.97 3.71 -4.64
N PHE A 45 1.72 2.63 -4.49
CA PHE A 45 2.41 1.93 -5.56
C PHE A 45 2.15 0.44 -5.48
N ARG A 46 2.05 -0.21 -6.65
CA ARG A 46 1.78 -1.64 -6.74
C ARG A 46 2.71 -2.32 -7.72
N ARG A 47 3.12 -3.54 -7.37
CA ARG A 47 3.79 -4.49 -8.26
C ARG A 47 3.15 -5.86 -8.09
N GLY A 48 2.39 -6.30 -9.09
CA GLY A 48 1.60 -7.53 -8.96
C GLY A 48 0.60 -7.42 -7.81
N GLY A 49 0.73 -8.29 -6.80
CA GLY A 49 -0.09 -8.27 -5.58
C GLY A 49 0.53 -7.52 -4.39
N GLN A 50 1.74 -6.98 -4.55
CA GLN A 50 2.45 -6.24 -3.49
C GLN A 50 2.10 -4.75 -3.57
N VAL A 51 1.95 -4.12 -2.41
CA VAL A 51 1.60 -2.71 -2.25
C VAL A 51 2.68 -2.01 -1.45
N ALA A 52 2.97 -0.76 -1.79
CA ALA A 52 3.78 0.14 -1.00
C ALA A 52 3.07 1.49 -0.86
N LEU A 53 3.20 2.10 0.30
CA LEU A 53 2.62 3.39 0.67
C LEU A 53 3.73 4.40 0.91
N LEU A 54 3.69 5.53 0.21
CA LEU A 54 4.41 6.73 0.61
C LEU A 54 3.47 7.64 1.39
N TYR A 55 3.67 7.71 2.70
CA TYR A 55 2.97 8.63 3.58
C TYR A 55 3.72 9.96 3.66
N HIS A 56 3.07 11.04 3.26
CA HIS A 56 3.62 12.40 3.22
C HIS A 56 2.85 13.38 4.11
N GLY A 57 2.05 12.87 5.07
CA GLY A 57 1.43 13.66 6.14
C GLY A 57 2.34 13.93 7.33
N ALA A 58 3.49 13.25 7.40
CA ALA A 58 4.55 13.49 8.37
C ALA A 58 5.82 14.01 7.69
N VAL A 59 6.67 14.67 8.48
CA VAL A 59 7.98 15.14 8.03
C VAL A 59 9.06 14.44 8.87
N PRO A 60 9.96 13.65 8.25
CA PRO A 60 10.07 13.39 6.81
C PRO A 60 8.97 12.44 6.27
N PRO A 61 8.69 12.47 4.95
CA PRO A 61 7.85 11.44 4.32
C PRO A 61 8.40 10.04 4.57
N THR A 62 7.51 9.07 4.77
CA THR A 62 7.86 7.69 5.13
C THR A 62 7.31 6.73 4.08
N LEU A 63 8.17 5.84 3.57
CA LEU A 63 7.78 4.75 2.67
C LEU A 63 7.58 3.46 3.47
N LEU A 64 6.38 2.90 3.40
CA LEU A 64 6.02 1.59 3.95
C LEU A 64 5.97 0.57 2.81
N ALA A 65 6.65 -0.56 3.02
CA ALA A 65 6.65 -1.71 2.12
C ALA A 65 6.63 -2.98 2.97
N LEU A 66 5.49 -3.21 3.63
CA LEU A 66 5.33 -4.31 4.58
C LEU A 66 5.20 -5.64 3.83
N ALA A 67 5.87 -6.66 4.32
CA ALA A 67 5.83 -8.01 3.77
C ALA A 67 5.87 -9.03 4.92
N GLY A 68 5.29 -10.20 4.66
CA GLY A 68 5.32 -11.30 5.61
C GLY A 68 6.72 -11.88 5.80
N PRO A 69 6.87 -12.85 6.71
CA PRO A 69 8.11 -13.59 6.89
C PRO A 69 8.63 -14.14 5.54
N GLY A 70 9.84 -13.74 5.14
CA GLY A 70 10.44 -14.09 3.85
C GLY A 70 10.41 -12.99 2.78
N GLY A 71 9.87 -11.80 3.09
CA GLY A 71 9.97 -10.61 2.24
C GLY A 71 9.19 -10.70 0.93
N ARG A 72 8.11 -11.48 0.93
CA ARG A 72 7.27 -11.75 -0.25
C ARG A 72 5.91 -11.09 -0.15
#